data_AF-A0A231HA35-F1
#
_entry.id   AF-A0A231HA35-F1
#
_cell.length_a   1.000
_cell.length_b   1.000
_cell.length_c   1.000
_cell.angle_alpha   90.00
_cell.angle_beta   90.00
_cell.angle_gamma   90.00
#
_symmetry.space_group_name_H-M   'P 1'
#
loop_
_entity.id
_entity.type
_entity.pdbx_description
1 polymer ?
#
loop_
_entity_poly.entity_id
_entity_poly.type
_entity_poly.pdbx_seq_one_letter_code
_entity_poly.pdbx_strand_id
1 'polypeptide(L)'
;MTDPLDHYIEAHLHGPLSMDSDVEELVLDPSYRNTSIHATAASLPCPLSWHHGYTLGIDHVRAHADYRGASVVDLAEAVAGEHGSLSPRIVGAARSWADSQDLKKVWHYLARFGRTGDTTPRVSI
;
A
#
# COMPACT_ATOMS: atom_id res chain seq x y z
N MET A 1 23.61 -2.27 1.43
CA MET A 1 23.06 -0.92 1.21
C MET A 1 21.67 -0.90 1.81
N THR A 2 21.31 0.18 2.50
CA THR A 2 19.96 0.37 3.06
C THR A 2 18.95 0.46 1.91
N ASP A 3 17.81 -0.21 2.01
CA ASP A 3 16.80 -0.16 0.96
C ASP A 3 16.11 1.22 0.96
N PRO A 4 15.81 1.83 -0.20
CA PRO A 4 15.17 3.15 -0.26
C PRO A 4 13.87 3.26 0.56
N LEU A 5 13.11 2.17 0.71
CA LEU A 5 11.86 2.14 1.48
C LEU A 5 12.10 2.18 3.00
N ASP A 6 13.33 1.98 3.46
CA ASP A 6 13.67 2.19 4.87
C ASP A 6 13.79 3.69 5.22
N HIS A 7 14.01 4.53 4.22
CA HIS A 7 14.08 5.98 4.36
C HIS A 7 12.70 6.63 4.21
N TYR A 8 12.54 7.80 4.79
CA TYR A 8 11.35 8.63 4.59
C TYR A 8 11.75 10.10 4.49
N ILE A 9 10.99 10.85 3.70
CA ILE A 9 11.03 12.31 3.68
C ILE A 9 9.71 12.78 4.26
N GLU A 10 9.77 13.68 5.23
CA GLU A 10 8.59 14.25 5.87
C GLU A 10 8.48 15.73 5.50
N ALA A 11 7.30 16.11 5.04
CA ALA A 11 6.94 17.49 4.76
C ALA A 11 5.71 17.86 5.57
N HIS A 12 5.75 19.00 6.23
CA HIS A 12 4.67 19.51 7.06
C HIS A 12 4.00 20.70 6.39
N LEU A 13 2.66 20.71 6.40
CA LEU A 13 1.88 21.91 6.10
C LEU A 13 1.64 22.66 7.42
N HIS A 14 2.14 23.89 7.50
CA HIS A 14 1.93 24.75 8.67
C HIS A 14 0.70 25.63 8.44
N GLY A 15 -0.48 25.12 8.78
CA GLY A 15 -1.74 25.85 8.65
C GLY A 15 -2.95 24.92 8.61
N PRO A 16 -4.18 25.46 8.63
CA PRO A 16 -5.38 24.69 8.34
C PRO A 16 -5.31 24.09 6.94
N LEU A 17 -5.87 22.89 6.77
CA LEU A 17 -6.07 22.23 5.49
C LEU A 17 -7.57 22.06 5.26
N SER A 18 -8.09 22.60 4.16
CA SER A 18 -9.48 22.44 3.74
C SER A 18 -9.58 21.50 2.54
N MET A 19 -10.37 20.44 2.68
CA MET A 19 -10.53 19.43 1.63
C MET A 19 -11.15 19.99 0.34
N ASP A 20 -11.97 21.03 0.43
CA ASP A 20 -12.72 21.60 -0.70
C ASP A 20 -11.91 22.57 -1.57
N SER A 21 -10.81 23.10 -1.05
CA SER A 21 -10.04 24.18 -1.67
C SER A 21 -8.55 23.89 -1.77
N ASP A 22 -8.00 23.08 -0.87
CA ASP A 22 -6.56 22.76 -0.85
C ASP A 22 -6.24 21.37 -1.44
N VAL A 23 -7.24 20.50 -1.64
CA VAL A 23 -7.05 19.13 -2.13
C VAL A 23 -7.66 18.97 -3.51
N GLU A 24 -6.81 18.77 -4.51
CA GLU A 24 -7.24 18.51 -5.89
C GLU A 24 -7.98 17.18 -6.01
N GLU A 25 -7.49 16.12 -5.34
CA GLU A 25 -8.06 14.79 -5.45
C GLU A 25 -7.61 13.86 -4.31
N LEU A 26 -8.51 12.99 -3.87
CA LEU A 26 -8.18 11.81 -3.07
C LEU A 26 -8.07 10.59 -3.98
N VAL A 27 -6.91 9.93 -4.01
CA VAL A 27 -6.68 8.74 -4.84
C VAL A 27 -6.57 7.49 -3.95
N LEU A 28 -7.44 6.50 -4.19
CA LEU A 28 -7.46 5.25 -3.42
C LEU A 28 -6.98 4.03 -4.23
N ASP A 29 -6.47 3.03 -3.51
CA ASP A 29 -6.24 1.70 -4.05
C ASP A 29 -7.57 0.97 -4.30
N PRO A 30 -7.73 0.22 -5.41
CA PRO A 30 -8.95 -0.53 -5.72
C PRO A 30 -9.40 -1.52 -4.63
N SER A 31 -8.50 -2.01 -3.77
CA SER A 31 -8.85 -2.89 -2.64
C SER A 31 -9.79 -2.22 -1.62
N TYR A 32 -9.94 -0.90 -1.65
CA TYR A 32 -10.90 -0.18 -0.81
C TYR A 32 -12.29 -0.01 -1.45
N ARG A 33 -12.50 -0.44 -2.69
CA ARG A 33 -13.83 -0.37 -3.33
C ARG A 33 -14.88 -1.09 -2.49
N ASN A 34 -16.07 -0.50 -2.41
CA ASN A 34 -17.22 -1.02 -1.66
C ASN A 34 -16.96 -1.25 -0.15
N THR A 35 -15.97 -0.57 0.42
CA THR A 35 -15.72 -0.58 1.88
C THR A 35 -16.28 0.66 2.56
N SER A 36 -16.33 0.66 3.90
CA SER A 36 -16.63 1.85 4.69
C SER A 36 -15.64 3.00 4.44
N ILE A 37 -14.39 2.69 4.10
CA ILE A 37 -13.38 3.68 3.72
C ILE A 37 -13.76 4.36 2.41
N HIS A 38 -14.21 3.60 1.40
CA HIS A 38 -14.73 4.18 0.17
C HIS A 38 -15.94 5.09 0.43
N ALA A 39 -16.89 4.64 1.25
CA ALA A 39 -18.06 5.47 1.60
C ALA A 39 -17.64 6.78 2.31
N THR A 40 -16.66 6.70 3.22
CA THR A 40 -16.12 7.87 3.92
C THR A 40 -15.40 8.80 2.94
N ALA A 41 -14.53 8.27 2.10
CA ALA A 41 -13.80 9.03 1.08
C ALA A 41 -14.73 9.75 0.11
N ALA A 42 -15.80 9.08 -0.34
CA ALA A 42 -16.80 9.67 -1.24
C ALA A 42 -17.64 10.77 -0.58
N SER A 43 -17.63 10.89 0.75
CA SER A 43 -18.33 11.95 1.48
C SER A 43 -17.48 13.22 1.69
N LEU A 44 -16.18 13.16 1.39
CA LEU A 44 -15.28 14.32 1.50
C LEU A 44 -15.54 15.29 0.34
N PRO A 45 -15.39 16.60 0.55
CA PRO A 45 -15.68 17.61 -0.46
C PRO A 45 -14.54 17.77 -1.49
N CYS A 46 -13.94 16.67 -1.94
CA CYS A 46 -12.93 16.66 -3.00
C CYS A 46 -13.21 15.51 -3.99
N PRO A 47 -12.72 15.59 -5.24
CA PRO A 47 -12.75 14.47 -6.17
C PRO A 47 -12.15 13.19 -5.60
N LEU A 48 -12.70 12.04 -5.99
CA LEU A 48 -12.22 10.72 -5.63
C LEU A 48 -11.86 9.92 -6.88
N SER A 49 -10.60 9.49 -6.96
CA SER A 49 -10.08 8.64 -8.04
C SER A 49 -9.42 7.38 -7.52
N TRP A 50 -9.03 6.52 -8.47
CA TRP A 50 -8.43 5.23 -8.19
C TRP A 50 -7.13 5.09 -8.97
N HIS A 51 -6.08 4.65 -8.29
CA HIS A 51 -4.85 4.25 -8.99
C HIS A 51 -4.95 2.79 -9.47
N HIS A 52 -3.95 2.34 -10.24
CA HIS A 52 -3.99 1.01 -10.88
C HIS A 52 -4.03 -0.18 -9.91
N GLY A 53 -3.44 -0.03 -8.73
CA GLY A 53 -3.59 -0.96 -7.61
C GLY A 53 -2.28 -1.58 -7.14
N TYR A 54 -2.31 -2.19 -5.97
CA TYR A 54 -1.26 -3.05 -5.45
C TYR A 54 -1.83 -4.39 -5.00
N THR A 55 -1.36 -5.47 -5.64
CA THR A 55 -1.65 -6.84 -5.25
C THR A 55 -0.40 -7.69 -5.40
N LEU A 56 -0.07 -8.50 -4.38
CA LEU A 56 1.08 -9.39 -4.42
C LEU A 56 0.72 -10.79 -3.91
N GLY A 57 0.82 -11.80 -4.77
CA GLY A 57 0.61 -13.20 -4.39
C GLY A 57 1.70 -13.71 -3.45
N ILE A 58 1.32 -14.57 -2.51
CA ILE A 58 2.27 -15.02 -1.48
C ILE A 58 3.44 -15.83 -2.03
N ASP A 59 3.24 -16.55 -3.13
CA ASP A 59 4.31 -17.28 -3.81
C ASP A 59 5.41 -16.33 -4.35
N HIS A 60 5.03 -15.11 -4.73
CA HIS A 60 5.99 -14.09 -5.16
C HIS A 60 6.79 -13.54 -3.97
N VAL A 61 6.19 -13.44 -2.78
CA VAL A 61 6.91 -13.11 -1.54
C VAL A 61 7.92 -14.20 -1.20
N ARG A 62 7.51 -15.47 -1.24
CA ARG A 62 8.38 -16.64 -1.00
C ARG A 62 9.57 -16.69 -1.96
N ALA A 63 9.34 -16.37 -3.22
CA ALA A 63 10.40 -16.30 -4.24
C ALA A 63 11.46 -15.23 -3.94
N HIS A 64 11.18 -14.27 -3.05
CA HIS A 64 12.08 -13.18 -2.65
C HIS A 64 12.33 -13.18 -1.14
N ALA A 65 12.53 -14.37 -0.55
CA ALA A 65 12.72 -14.52 0.90
C ALA A 65 13.96 -13.78 1.47
N ASP A 66 14.95 -13.50 0.62
CA ASP A 66 16.16 -12.76 0.94
C ASP A 66 15.95 -11.23 1.09
N TYR A 67 14.82 -10.69 0.60
CA TYR A 67 14.58 -9.24 0.59
C TYR A 67 14.41 -8.64 1.99
N ARG A 68 13.56 -9.22 2.85
CA ARG A 68 13.38 -8.78 4.25
C ARG A 68 13.56 -9.90 5.29
N GLY A 69 13.94 -11.09 4.82
CA GLY A 69 14.21 -12.25 5.67
C GLY A 69 12.99 -13.13 5.93
N ALA A 70 13.25 -14.36 6.35
CA ALA A 70 12.24 -15.41 6.52
C ALA A 70 11.12 -15.01 7.51
N SER A 71 11.43 -14.34 8.61
CA SER A 71 10.41 -13.93 9.59
C SER A 71 9.38 -12.95 9.01
N VAL A 72 9.77 -12.13 8.02
CA VAL A 72 8.85 -11.22 7.32
C VAL A 72 8.03 -11.98 6.29
N VAL A 73 8.59 -13.02 5.67
CA VAL A 73 7.83 -13.93 4.79
C VAL A 73 6.76 -14.64 5.61
N ASP A 74 7.09 -15.21 6.77
CA ASP A 74 6.13 -15.87 7.66
C ASP A 74 5.00 -14.90 8.08
N LEU A 75 5.35 -13.65 8.42
CA LEU A 75 4.35 -12.63 8.71
C LEU A 75 3.49 -12.30 7.48
N ALA A 76 4.08 -12.17 6.30
CA ALA A 76 3.34 -11.92 5.07
C ALA A 76 2.37 -13.08 4.75
N GLU A 77 2.75 -14.33 5.04
CA GLU A 77 1.87 -15.49 4.90
C GLU A 77 0.69 -15.41 5.86
N ALA A 78 0.94 -15.07 7.13
CA ALA A 78 -0.11 -14.88 8.12
C ALA A 78 -1.04 -13.70 7.77
N VAL A 79 -0.49 -12.60 7.25
CA VAL A 79 -1.26 -11.42 6.81
C VAL A 79 -2.11 -11.74 5.58
N ALA A 80 -1.56 -12.47 4.61
CA ALA A 80 -2.30 -12.90 3.42
C ALA A 80 -3.44 -13.87 3.80
N GLY A 81 -3.18 -14.81 4.72
CA GLY A 81 -4.15 -15.76 5.21
C GLY A 81 -4.90 -16.46 4.08
N GLU A 82 -6.22 -16.57 4.22
CA GLU A 82 -7.10 -17.19 3.21
C GLU A 82 -7.16 -16.42 1.88
N HIS A 83 -6.77 -15.15 1.86
CA HIS A 83 -6.75 -14.36 0.62
C HIS A 83 -5.62 -14.77 -0.33
N GLY A 84 -4.59 -15.47 0.16
CA GLY A 84 -3.42 -15.94 -0.62
C GLY A 84 -2.59 -14.81 -1.24
N SER A 85 -2.92 -13.56 -0.96
CA SER A 85 -2.29 -12.37 -1.53
C SER A 85 -2.38 -11.18 -0.58
N LEU A 86 -1.46 -10.25 -0.76
CA LEU A 86 -1.40 -8.97 -0.06
C LEU A 86 -2.06 -7.89 -0.92
N SER A 87 -2.79 -7.00 -0.27
CA SER A 87 -3.24 -5.71 -0.81
C SER A 87 -3.16 -4.66 0.30
N PRO A 88 -3.21 -3.34 0.00
CA PRO A 88 -3.15 -2.31 1.04
C PRO A 88 -4.21 -2.50 2.12
N ARG A 89 -5.43 -2.90 1.73
CA ARG A 89 -6.51 -3.22 2.68
C ARG A 89 -6.17 -4.40 3.60
N ILE A 90 -5.63 -5.50 3.05
CA ILE A 90 -5.30 -6.70 3.84
C ILE A 90 -4.15 -6.40 4.82
N VAL A 91 -3.08 -5.74 4.33
CA VAL A 91 -1.96 -5.31 5.19
C VAL A 91 -2.46 -4.35 6.27
N GLY A 92 -3.31 -3.39 5.92
CA GLY A 92 -3.89 -2.43 6.88
C GLY A 92 -4.74 -3.09 7.98
N ALA A 93 -5.47 -4.16 7.67
CA ALA A 93 -6.29 -4.89 8.65
C ALA A 93 -5.43 -5.60 9.71
N ALA A 94 -4.22 -6.03 9.35
CA ALA A 94 -3.29 -6.70 10.25
C ALA A 94 -2.70 -5.79 11.34
N ARG A 95 -2.87 -4.46 11.24
CA ARG A 95 -2.43 -3.50 12.28
C ARG A 95 -3.06 -3.76 13.65
N SER A 96 -4.16 -4.49 13.71
CA SER A 96 -4.83 -4.83 14.96
C SER A 96 -4.07 -5.89 15.79
N TRP A 97 -3.15 -6.64 15.17
CA TRP A 97 -2.47 -7.76 15.83
C TRP A 97 -0.96 -7.89 15.51
N ALA A 98 -0.47 -7.28 14.42
CA ALA A 98 0.93 -7.33 14.03
C ALA A 98 1.74 -6.14 14.55
N ASP A 99 3.04 -6.36 14.81
CA ASP A 99 3.96 -5.26 15.11
C ASP A 99 4.07 -4.29 13.92
N SER A 100 4.09 -2.99 14.22
CA SER A 100 4.09 -1.94 13.19
C SER A 100 5.36 -1.90 12.35
N GLN A 101 6.52 -2.23 12.93
CA GLN A 101 7.80 -2.22 12.22
C GLN A 101 7.95 -3.44 11.31
N ASP A 102 7.47 -4.60 11.75
CA ASP A 102 7.46 -5.78 10.88
C ASP A 102 6.39 -5.69 9.78
N LEU A 103 5.21 -5.13 10.10
CA LEU A 103 4.18 -4.87 9.09
C LEU A 103 4.64 -3.83 8.05
N LYS A 104 5.47 -2.86 8.43
CA LYS A 104 6.14 -1.96 7.47
C LYS A 104 6.99 -2.76 6.46
N LYS A 105 7.70 -3.79 6.91
CA LYS A 105 8.50 -4.65 6.01
C LYS A 105 7.63 -5.51 5.09
N VAL A 106 6.46 -5.97 5.55
CA VAL A 106 5.45 -6.63 4.69
C VAL A 106 4.93 -5.65 3.64
N TRP A 107 4.65 -4.40 4.03
CA TRP A 107 4.29 -3.35 3.08
C TRP A 107 5.40 -3.09 2.06
N HIS A 108 6.68 -3.20 2.43
CA HIS A 108 7.80 -3.08 1.47
C HIS A 108 7.76 -4.14 0.36
N TYR A 109 7.34 -5.38 0.65
CA TYR A 109 7.13 -6.39 -0.40
C TYR A 109 6.04 -5.93 -1.37
N LEU A 110 4.89 -5.51 -0.83
CA LEU A 110 3.76 -5.05 -1.63
C LEU A 110 4.13 -3.83 -2.48
N ALA A 111 4.78 -2.81 -1.91
CA ALA A 111 5.19 -1.61 -2.62
C ALA A 111 6.21 -1.90 -3.73
N ARG A 112 7.14 -2.84 -3.50
CA ARG A 112 8.21 -3.17 -4.44
C ARG A 112 7.74 -4.07 -5.58
N PHE A 113 6.88 -5.05 -5.31
CA PHE A 113 6.55 -6.13 -6.25
C PHE A 113 5.07 -6.19 -6.65
N GLY A 114 4.20 -5.42 -5.99
CA GLY A 114 2.75 -5.58 -6.11
C GLY A 114 2.06 -4.61 -7.06
N ARG A 115 2.77 -3.65 -7.68
CA ARG A 115 2.13 -2.63 -8.51
C ARG A 115 1.46 -3.27 -9.73
N THR A 116 0.14 -3.12 -9.85
CA THR A 116 -0.60 -3.58 -11.03
C THR A 116 -0.54 -2.48 -12.09
N GLY A 117 -0.24 -2.82 -13.34
CA GLY A 117 -0.35 -1.88 -14.47
C GLY A 117 0.94 -1.21 -14.98
N ASP A 118 2.13 -1.79 -14.79
CA ASP A 118 3.29 -1.41 -15.62
C ASP A 118 3.22 -2.07 -17.01
N THR A 119 2.26 -1.60 -17.82
CA THR A 119 2.23 -1.82 -19.27
C THR A 119 2.07 -0.47 -19.96
N THR A 120 3.04 0.42 -19.77
CA THR A 120 3.21 1.59 -20.65
C THR A 120 4.68 1.61 -21.07
N PRO A 121 5.00 1.55 -22.38
CA PRO A 121 6.37 1.67 -22.82
C PRO A 121 6.89 3.05 -22.39
N ARG A 122 8.11 3.09 -21.84
CA ARG A 122 8.84 4.34 -21.61
C ARG A 122 8.93 5.08 -22.94
N VAL A 123 8.18 6.17 -23.10
CA VAL A 123 8.49 7.16 -24.13
C VAL A 123 9.85 7.73 -23.76
N SER A 124 10.86 7.41 -24.58
CA SER A 124 12.16 8.07 -24.50
C SER A 124 11.95 9.50 -25.00
N ILE A 125 12.35 10.46 -24.17
CA ILE A 125 12.48 11.87 -24.54
C ILE A 125 13.83 12.07 -25.23
#